data_AF-A0A7V2W4Y6-F1
#
_entry.id   AF-A0A7V2W4Y6-F1
#
_cell.length_a   1.000
_cell.length_b   1.000
_cell.length_c   1.000
_cell.angle_alpha   90.00
_cell.angle_beta   90.00
_cell.angle_gamma   90.00
#
_symmetry.space_group_name_H-M   'P 1'
#
loop_
_entity.id
_entity.type
_entity.pdbx_description
1 polymer ?
#
loop_
_entity_poly.entity_id
_entity_poly.type
_entity_poly.pdbx_seq_one_letter_code
_entity_poly.pdbx_strand_id
1 'polypeptide(L)'
;MGDKKAAKAKSQFWNWVYFLKNSEIKQEFSAKGIKEADKVLKRANMSDEERREYQRFVEVLSDRASIAETIEFESNLKAEEKIKEKDKKVVKNLLQLGNMTNKQIAEIAHVSVEFVEGVSEK
;
A
#
# COMPACT_ATOMS: atom_id res chain seq x y z
N MET A 1 -27.52 17.95 -33.51
CA MET A 1 -26.62 17.35 -32.47
C MET A 1 -26.54 15.81 -32.56
N GLY A 2 -27.54 15.11 -33.12
CA GLY A 2 -27.56 13.65 -33.27
C GLY A 2 -26.51 13.05 -34.21
N ASP A 3 -26.25 13.67 -35.37
CA ASP A 3 -25.39 13.09 -36.41
C ASP A 3 -23.91 12.97 -35.99
N LYS A 4 -23.39 13.92 -35.22
CA LYS A 4 -22.01 13.88 -34.70
C LYS A 4 -21.81 12.73 -33.69
N LYS A 5 -22.85 12.38 -32.92
CA LYS A 5 -22.79 11.28 -31.94
C LYS A 5 -22.78 9.92 -32.64
N ALA A 6 -23.60 9.76 -33.67
CA ALA A 6 -23.63 8.56 -34.50
C ALA A 6 -22.30 8.34 -35.26
N ALA A 7 -21.74 9.41 -35.84
CA ALA A 7 -20.44 9.36 -36.51
C ALA A 7 -19.30 8.95 -35.55
N LYS A 8 -19.28 9.49 -34.33
CA LYS A 8 -18.31 9.13 -33.29
C LYS A 8 -18.43 7.66 -32.89
N ALA A 9 -19.65 7.17 -32.64
CA ALA A 9 -19.88 5.77 -32.30
C ALA A 9 -19.40 4.82 -33.41
N LYS A 10 -19.69 5.15 -34.68
CA LYS A 10 -19.23 4.39 -35.84
C LYS A 10 -17.69 4.37 -35.94
N SER A 11 -17.02 5.51 -35.73
CA SER A 11 -15.55 5.57 -35.68
C SER A 11 -14.96 4.69 -34.57
N GLN A 12 -15.55 4.74 -33.36
CA GLN A 12 -15.08 3.91 -32.25
C GLN A 12 -15.26 2.41 -32.51
N PHE A 13 -16.36 2.02 -33.17
CA PHE A 13 -16.56 0.64 -33.60
C PHE A 13 -15.51 0.21 -34.64
N TRP A 14 -15.21 1.04 -35.63
CA TRP A 14 -14.17 0.73 -36.63
C TRP A 14 -12.79 0.56 -36.03
N ASN A 15 -12.43 1.34 -35.00
CA ASN A 15 -11.17 1.15 -34.27
C ASN A 15 -11.08 -0.26 -33.67
N TRP A 16 -12.19 -0.75 -33.08
CA TRP A 16 -12.25 -2.12 -32.55
C TRP A 16 -12.18 -3.18 -33.64
N VAL A 17 -12.89 -3.00 -34.75
CA VAL A 17 -12.82 -3.92 -35.89
C VAL A 17 -11.40 -3.99 -36.46
N TYR A 18 -10.73 -2.85 -36.60
CA TYR A 18 -9.33 -2.80 -37.06
C TYR A 18 -8.41 -3.56 -36.09
N PHE A 19 -8.52 -3.30 -34.79
CA PHE A 19 -7.71 -3.99 -33.79
C PHE A 19 -7.90 -5.49 -33.83
N LEU A 20 -9.14 -5.97 -33.88
CA LEU A 20 -9.43 -7.41 -33.89
C LEU A 20 -8.95 -8.10 -35.18
N LYS A 21 -8.93 -7.38 -36.30
CA LYS A 21 -8.47 -7.92 -37.59
C LYS A 21 -6.95 -7.95 -37.71
N ASN A 22 -6.27 -6.92 -37.23
CA ASN A 22 -4.85 -6.71 -37.48
C ASN A 22 -3.98 -6.96 -36.24
N SER A 23 -4.57 -7.20 -35.08
CA SER A 23 -3.88 -7.29 -33.78
C SER A 23 -2.96 -6.10 -33.54
N GLU A 24 -3.42 -4.91 -33.92
CA GLU A 24 -2.66 -3.65 -33.87
C GLU A 24 -3.60 -2.52 -33.45
N ILE A 25 -3.10 -1.61 -32.60
CA ILE A 25 -3.83 -0.41 -32.16
C ILE A 25 -3.01 0.81 -32.55
N LYS A 26 -3.59 1.69 -33.38
CA LYS A 26 -2.93 2.92 -33.80
C LYS A 26 -3.04 4.01 -32.73
N GLN A 27 -2.09 4.94 -32.72
CA GLN A 27 -2.02 5.99 -31.70
C GLN A 27 -3.25 6.93 -31.74
N GLU A 28 -3.84 7.12 -32.91
CA GLU A 28 -5.03 7.95 -33.11
C GLU A 28 -6.34 7.29 -32.63
N PHE A 29 -6.32 6.01 -32.22
CA PHE A 29 -7.52 5.31 -31.77
C PHE A 29 -8.02 5.88 -30.44
N SER A 30 -9.28 6.31 -30.43
CA SER A 30 -9.94 6.94 -29.27
C SER A 30 -11.21 6.19 -28.83
N ALA A 31 -11.32 4.92 -29.21
CA ALA A 31 -12.40 4.06 -28.74
C ALA A 31 -12.29 3.83 -27.23
N LYS A 32 -13.42 3.81 -26.53
CA LYS A 32 -13.46 3.53 -25.09
C LYS A 32 -12.88 2.13 -24.84
N GLY A 33 -11.89 2.00 -23.95
CA GLY A 33 -11.24 0.72 -23.62
C GLY A 33 -10.08 0.31 -24.53
N ILE A 34 -9.79 1.06 -25.60
CA ILE A 34 -8.78 0.66 -26.60
C ILE A 34 -7.35 0.78 -26.06
N LYS A 35 -7.11 1.67 -25.09
CA LYS A 35 -5.79 1.83 -24.43
C LYS A 35 -5.49 0.70 -23.46
N GLU A 36 -6.51 0.17 -22.80
CA GLU A 36 -6.41 -1.02 -21.96
C GLU A 36 -6.14 -2.25 -22.82
N ALA A 37 -6.81 -2.37 -23.97
CA ALA A 37 -6.53 -3.40 -24.96
C ALA A 37 -5.08 -3.34 -25.49
N ASP A 38 -4.53 -2.13 -25.70
CA ASP A 38 -3.13 -1.94 -26.12
C ASP A 38 -2.14 -2.54 -25.11
N LYS A 39 -2.39 -2.35 -23.80
CA LYS A 39 -1.56 -2.96 -22.74
C LYS A 39 -1.63 -4.48 -22.77
N VAL A 40 -2.81 -5.05 -23.02
CA VAL A 40 -3.00 -6.51 -23.13
C VAL A 40 -2.30 -7.03 -24.38
N LEU A 41 -2.49 -6.36 -25.52
CA LEU A 41 -1.86 -6.71 -26.79
C LEU A 41 -0.34 -6.69 -26.69
N LYS A 42 0.24 -5.65 -26.07
CA LYS A 42 1.70 -5.57 -25.84
C LYS A 42 2.23 -6.77 -25.08
N ARG A 43 1.54 -7.22 -24.03
CA ARG A 43 1.93 -8.44 -23.29
C ARG A 43 1.72 -9.73 -24.08
N ALA A 44 0.65 -9.80 -24.87
CA ALA A 44 0.40 -10.94 -25.74
C ALA A 44 1.49 -11.08 -26.83
N ASN A 45 1.96 -9.94 -27.36
CA ASN A 45 2.99 -9.86 -28.38
C ASN A 45 4.43 -9.98 -27.85
N MET A 46 4.63 -10.01 -26.52
CA MET A 46 5.96 -10.29 -25.95
C MET A 46 6.45 -11.67 -26.38
N SER A 47 7.71 -11.74 -26.77
CA SER A 47 8.45 -13.01 -26.84
C SER A 47 8.52 -13.67 -25.46
N ASP A 48 8.84 -14.97 -25.43
CA ASP A 48 8.99 -15.68 -24.15
C ASP A 48 10.12 -15.11 -23.30
N GLU A 49 11.15 -14.52 -23.92
CA GLU A 49 12.24 -13.85 -23.22
C GLU A 49 11.79 -12.55 -22.59
N GLU A 50 11.15 -11.66 -23.35
CA GLU A 50 10.59 -10.41 -22.84
C GLU A 50 9.55 -10.66 -21.74
N ARG A 51 8.72 -11.70 -21.88
CA ARG A 51 7.73 -12.06 -20.87
C ARG A 51 8.40 -12.51 -19.57
N ARG A 52 9.49 -13.29 -19.65
CA ARG A 52 10.27 -13.70 -18.47
C ARG A 52 10.94 -12.50 -17.81
N GLU A 53 11.54 -11.59 -18.56
CA GLU A 53 12.17 -10.38 -18.02
C GLU A 53 11.14 -9.47 -17.34
N TYR A 54 9.99 -9.27 -17.99
CA TYR A 54 8.89 -8.51 -17.42
C TYR A 54 8.39 -9.12 -16.11
N GLN A 55 8.22 -10.44 -16.06
CA GLN A 55 7.79 -11.14 -14.85
C GLN A 55 8.81 -10.97 -13.71
N ARG A 56 10.10 -11.14 -13.98
CA ARG A 56 11.17 -10.89 -13.00
C ARG A 56 11.15 -9.45 -12.50
N PHE A 57 10.95 -8.49 -13.38
CA PHE A 57 10.86 -7.08 -13.00
C PHE A 57 9.67 -6.82 -12.06
N VAL A 58 8.51 -7.40 -12.37
CA VAL A 58 7.32 -7.30 -11.51
C VAL A 58 7.58 -7.94 -10.14
N GLU A 59 8.20 -9.13 -10.09
CA GLU A 59 8.58 -9.81 -8.85
C GLU A 59 9.50 -8.94 -7.99
N VAL A 60 10.55 -8.36 -8.58
CA VAL A 60 11.47 -7.46 -7.87
C VAL A 60 10.74 -6.23 -7.31
N LEU A 61 9.78 -5.66 -8.04
CA LEU A 61 8.99 -4.54 -7.54
C LEU A 61 8.10 -4.96 -6.37
N SER A 62 7.45 -6.12 -6.47
CA SER A 62 6.64 -6.68 -5.39
C SER A 62 7.46 -6.96 -4.14
N ASP A 63 8.62 -7.62 -4.27
CA ASP A 63 9.51 -7.91 -3.15
C ASP A 63 9.97 -6.63 -2.46
N ARG A 64 10.36 -5.60 -3.23
CA ARG A 64 10.75 -4.30 -2.69
C ARG A 64 9.62 -3.63 -1.92
N ALA A 65 8.39 -3.71 -2.42
CA ALA A 65 7.23 -3.16 -1.75
C ALA A 65 6.97 -3.88 -0.41
N SER A 66 7.02 -5.22 -0.40
CA SER A 66 6.85 -6.01 0.82
C SER A 66 7.95 -5.78 1.85
N ILE A 67 9.20 -5.61 1.40
CA ILE A 67 10.33 -5.26 2.29
C ILE A 67 10.10 -3.88 2.90
N ALA A 68 9.71 -2.89 2.11
CA ALA A 68 9.46 -1.53 2.61
C ALA A 68 8.34 -1.52 3.66
N GLU A 69 7.24 -2.23 3.40
CA GLU A 69 6.12 -2.38 4.34
C GLU A 69 6.56 -3.06 5.63
N THR A 70 7.37 -4.12 5.53
CA THR A 70 7.91 -4.82 6.71
C THR A 70 8.81 -3.90 7.55
N ILE A 71 9.68 -3.13 6.90
CA ILE A 71 10.57 -2.17 7.58
C ILE A 71 9.76 -1.11 8.32
N GLU A 72 8.73 -0.56 7.69
CA GLU A 72 7.84 0.43 8.30
C GLU A 72 7.12 -0.14 9.52
N PHE A 73 6.52 -1.33 9.37
CA PHE A 73 5.84 -2.03 10.46
C PHE A 73 6.79 -2.30 11.64
N GLU A 74 7.95 -2.89 11.38
CA GLU A 74 8.94 -3.18 12.43
C GLU A 74 9.46 -1.91 13.12
N SER A 75 9.66 -0.83 12.35
CA SER A 75 10.12 0.45 12.90
C SER A 75 9.10 1.03 13.87
N ASN A 76 7.83 1.02 13.49
CA ASN A 76 6.74 1.51 14.33
C ASN A 76 6.59 0.64 15.59
N LEU A 77 6.62 -0.68 15.44
CA LEU A 77 6.56 -1.61 16.58
C LEU A 77 7.72 -1.37 17.56
N LYS A 78 8.96 -1.28 17.06
CA LYS A 78 10.14 -0.99 17.90
C LYS A 78 10.06 0.39 18.56
N ALA A 79 9.46 1.38 17.91
CA ALA A 79 9.25 2.71 18.49
C ALA A 79 8.24 2.65 19.65
N GLU A 80 7.12 1.97 19.46
CA GLU A 80 6.10 1.75 20.50
C GLU A 80 6.65 0.98 21.70
N GLU A 81 7.40 -0.10 21.46
CA GLU A 81 8.06 -0.87 22.51
C GLU A 81 9.04 -0.01 23.31
N LYS A 82 9.83 0.84 22.65
CA LYS A 82 10.75 1.76 23.32
C LYS A 82 10.01 2.81 24.17
N ILE A 83 8.86 3.30 23.71
CA ILE A 83 8.01 4.22 24.48
C ILE A 83 7.48 3.48 25.71
N LYS A 84 6.85 2.31 25.54
CA LYS A 84 6.33 1.49 26.63
C LYS A 84 7.39 1.14 27.67
N GLU A 85 8.60 0.78 27.25
CA GLU A 85 9.71 0.49 28.16
C GLU A 85 10.20 1.73 28.92
N LYS A 86 10.20 2.91 28.30
CA LYS A 86 10.50 4.16 29.00
C LYS A 86 9.42 4.48 30.03
N ASP A 87 8.15 4.40 29.65
CA ASP A 87 7.02 4.68 30.54
C ASP A 87 7.02 3.72 31.74
N LYS A 88 7.26 2.43 31.48
CA LYS A 88 7.41 1.41 32.52
C LYS A 88 8.54 1.72 33.49
N LYS A 89 9.68 2.23 33.02
CA LYS A 89 10.80 2.65 33.90
C LYS A 89 10.41 3.85 34.75
N VAL A 90 9.75 4.86 34.18
CA VAL A 90 9.27 6.02 34.93
C VAL A 90 8.31 5.57 36.04
N VAL A 91 7.33 4.74 35.70
CA VAL A 91 6.36 4.20 36.67
C VAL A 91 7.06 3.40 37.77
N LYS A 92 8.00 2.51 37.43
CA LYS A 92 8.78 1.76 38.43
C LYS A 92 9.53 2.67 39.41
N ASN A 93 10.19 3.72 38.89
CA ASN A 93 10.91 4.66 39.73
C ASN A 93 9.96 5.42 40.67
N LEU A 94 8.78 5.83 40.20
CA LEU A 94 7.78 6.51 41.02
C LEU A 94 7.16 5.59 42.08
N LEU A 95 6.88 4.33 41.75
CA LEU A 95 6.40 3.33 42.70
C LEU A 95 7.42 3.08 43.82
N GLN A 96 8.72 3.04 43.49
CA GLN A 96 9.80 2.86 44.47
C GLN A 96 9.92 4.00 45.48
N LEU A 97 9.49 5.22 45.13
CA LEU A 97 9.46 6.35 46.08
C LEU A 97 8.40 6.17 47.17
N GLY A 98 7.35 5.38 46.91
CA GLY A 98 6.36 4.94 47.92
C GLY A 98 5.46 6.02 48.52
N ASN A 99 5.51 7.26 48.02
CA ASN A 99 4.80 8.42 48.57
C ASN A 99 3.65 8.92 47.68
N MET A 100 3.25 8.16 46.67
CA MET A 100 2.23 8.54 45.68
C MET A 100 1.20 7.42 45.49
N THR A 101 -0.04 7.79 45.21
CA THR A 101 -1.08 6.84 44.81
C THR A 101 -0.94 6.46 43.32
N ASN A 102 -1.43 5.28 42.93
CA ASN A 102 -1.41 4.84 41.53
C ASN A 102 -2.05 5.86 40.57
N LYS A 103 -3.11 6.57 41.02
CA LYS A 103 -3.75 7.63 40.25
C LYS A 103 -2.83 8.82 39.97
N GLN A 104 -2.05 9.25 40.98
CA GLN A 104 -1.08 10.34 40.83
C GLN A 104 0.10 9.94 39.95
N ILE A 105 0.56 8.69 40.05
CA ILE A 105 1.63 8.15 39.20
C ILE A 105 1.17 8.10 37.74
N ALA A 106 -0.05 7.63 37.48
CA ALA A 106 -0.65 7.58 36.16
C ALA A 106 -0.74 8.99 35.52
N GLU A 107 -1.16 9.99 36.30
CA GLU A 107 -1.26 11.37 35.85
C GLU A 107 0.11 11.97 35.48
N ILE A 108 1.15 11.75 36.31
CA ILE A 108 2.51 12.28 36.08
C ILE A 108 3.20 11.59 34.91
N ALA A 109 3.07 10.27 34.81
CA ALA A 109 3.68 9.50 33.73
C ALA A 109 2.85 9.55 32.43
N HIS A 110 1.68 10.21 32.44
CA HIS A 110 0.75 10.27 31.31
C HIS A 110 0.34 8.90 30.78
N VAL A 111 0.12 7.95 31.69
CA VAL A 111 -0.32 6.57 31.40
C VAL A 111 -1.65 6.28 32.08
N SER A 112 -2.26 5.14 31.76
CA SER A 112 -3.49 4.72 32.44
C SER A 112 -3.21 4.14 33.82
N VAL A 113 -4.22 4.15 34.69
CA VAL A 113 -4.10 3.56 36.04
C VAL A 113 -3.88 2.04 35.93
N GLU A 114 -4.54 1.39 34.97
CA GLU A 114 -4.39 -0.04 34.70
C GLU A 114 -2.94 -0.39 34.28
N PHE A 115 -2.28 0.51 33.53
CA PHE A 115 -0.88 0.32 33.17
C PHE A 115 0.03 0.37 34.41
N VAL A 116 -0.24 1.30 35.34
CA VAL A 116 0.51 1.38 36.62
C VAL A 116 0.32 0.12 37.45
N GLU A 117 -0.93 -0.34 37.57
CA GLU A 117 -1.28 -1.57 38.30
C GLU A 117 -0.58 -2.79 37.70
N GLY A 118 -0.64 -2.97 36.38
CA GLY A 118 0.04 -4.06 35.68
C GLY A 118 1.57 -4.03 35.77
N VAL A 119 2.17 -2.88 36.08
CA VAL A 119 3.61 -2.76 36.39
C VAL A 119 3.92 -3.10 37.84
N SER A 120 3.01 -2.84 38.78
CA SER A 120 3.16 -3.20 40.20
C SER A 120 2.94 -4.68 40.51
N GLU A 121 2.14 -5.38 39.70
CA GLU A 121 1.82 -6.80 39.86
C GLU A 121 2.92 -7.77 39.35
N LYS A 122 4.00 -7.24 38.75
CA LYS A 122 5.13 -8.01 38.19
C LYS A 122 6.46 -7.67 38.83
#